data_AF-A0A2G9T7V1-F1
#
_entry.id   AF-A0A2G9T7V1-F1
#
_cell.length_a   1.000
_cell.length_b   1.000
_cell.length_c   1.000
_cell.angle_alpha   90.00
_cell.angle_beta   90.00
_cell.angle_gamma   90.00
#
_symmetry.space_group_name_H-M   'P 1'
#
loop_
_entity.id
_entity.type
_entity.pdbx_description
1 polymer ?
#
loop_
_entity_poly.entity_id
_entity_poly.type
_entity_poly.pdbx_seq_one_letter_code
_entity_poly.pdbx_strand_id
1 'polypeptide(L)'
;MKLPICSVSTLNAAAQRLLRDDRNTDVLEKMNEMNKEWRELNEILEALTLQMERAKADAEKVGRETEQWMGWLEDVESQLATTKPTGGLPETAEVQLDDFLVLRAEIAQNKPLIENYISDTDAALENADTSAQTWMARNHALIKNKWSKVKELCVDREKKLQLALEEAVALDSSMRDTAEWLAAAEQRLAAAANVSRVVDVLEKQLEENEKWVDEVAVRKQLMAEQQAAGTRLQYYCEKKDAIPIKNGLVSLKHRFEKVA
;
A
#
# COMPACT_ATOMS: atom_id res chain seq x y z
N MET A 1 -41.18 -24.19 -2.59
CA MET A 1 -42.05 -25.36 -2.29
C MET A 1 -43.49 -24.84 -2.24
N LYS A 2 -44.25 -24.96 -3.33
CA LYS A 2 -45.66 -24.51 -3.36
C LYS A 2 -46.49 -25.46 -2.48
N LEU A 3 -47.11 -24.95 -1.42
CA LEU A 3 -48.07 -25.74 -0.64
C LEU A 3 -49.25 -26.16 -1.52
N PRO A 4 -49.81 -27.36 -1.33
CA PRO A 4 -50.78 -27.94 -2.25
C PRO A 4 -52.12 -27.21 -2.16
N ILE A 5 -52.36 -26.32 -3.13
CA ILE A 5 -53.64 -25.67 -3.46
C ILE A 5 -54.82 -26.68 -3.54
N CYS A 6 -54.49 -27.96 -3.74
CA CYS A 6 -55.41 -29.07 -3.94
C CYS A 6 -56.31 -29.39 -2.73
N SER A 7 -55.87 -29.19 -1.48
CA SER A 7 -56.68 -29.58 -0.31
C SER A 7 -57.84 -28.62 -0.06
N VAL A 8 -57.58 -27.31 -0.08
CA VAL A 8 -58.59 -26.25 0.10
C VAL A 8 -59.53 -26.19 -1.10
N SER A 9 -59.03 -26.38 -2.33
CA SER A 9 -59.90 -26.47 -3.51
C SER A 9 -60.84 -27.68 -3.46
N THR A 10 -60.36 -28.81 -2.94
CA THR A 10 -61.17 -30.03 -2.78
C THR A 10 -62.20 -29.88 -1.66
N LEU A 11 -61.83 -29.23 -0.54
CA LEU A 11 -62.73 -28.86 0.55
C LEU A 11 -63.82 -27.89 0.09
N ASN A 12 -63.46 -26.87 -0.70
CA ASN A 12 -64.41 -25.93 -1.28
C ASN A 12 -65.38 -26.61 -2.25
N ALA A 13 -64.89 -27.55 -3.06
CA ALA A 13 -65.74 -28.34 -3.96
C ALA A 13 -66.67 -29.29 -3.19
N ALA A 14 -66.21 -29.87 -2.07
CA ALA A 14 -67.03 -30.72 -1.21
C ALA A 14 -68.10 -29.92 -0.45
N ALA A 15 -67.75 -28.74 0.07
CA ALA A 15 -68.67 -27.84 0.74
C ALA A 15 -69.74 -27.26 -0.21
N GLN A 16 -69.35 -26.90 -1.45
CA GLN A 16 -70.30 -26.52 -2.52
C GLN A 16 -71.30 -27.62 -2.88
N ARG A 17 -70.92 -28.89 -2.71
CA ARG A 17 -71.84 -30.03 -2.90
C ARG A 17 -72.81 -30.17 -1.71
N LEU A 18 -72.34 -29.93 -0.48
CA LEU A 18 -73.15 -29.95 0.74
C LEU A 18 -74.13 -28.77 0.84
N LEU A 19 -73.83 -27.65 0.18
CA LEU A 19 -74.69 -26.47 0.07
C LEU A 19 -75.97 -26.67 -0.74
N ARG A 20 -76.15 -27.84 -1.36
CA ARG A 20 -77.41 -28.22 -2.01
C ARG A 20 -78.48 -28.69 -1.02
N ASP A 21 -78.11 -28.95 0.24
CA ASP A 21 -79.04 -29.25 1.34
C ASP A 21 -79.21 -28.00 2.23
N ASP A 22 -80.45 -27.50 2.32
CA ASP A 22 -80.86 -26.19 2.84
C ASP A 22 -80.73 -25.99 4.38
N ARG A 23 -79.77 -26.68 5.03
CA ARG A 23 -79.68 -26.77 6.51
C ARG A 23 -78.31 -26.49 7.15
N ASN A 24 -77.28 -26.09 6.40
CA ASN A 24 -75.90 -26.04 6.93
C ASN A 24 -75.18 -24.70 6.73
N THR A 25 -75.73 -23.60 7.26
CA THR A 25 -75.10 -22.28 7.32
C THR A 25 -73.75 -22.31 8.05
N ASP A 26 -73.63 -23.11 9.12
CA ASP A 26 -72.41 -23.24 9.93
C ASP A 26 -71.23 -23.83 9.15
N VAL A 27 -71.50 -24.71 8.17
CA VAL A 27 -70.46 -25.30 7.29
C VAL A 27 -69.93 -24.25 6.33
N LEU A 28 -70.80 -23.36 5.83
CA LEU A 28 -70.42 -22.27 4.94
C LEU A 28 -69.62 -21.19 5.68
N GLU A 29 -70.00 -20.87 6.92
CA GLU A 29 -69.27 -19.92 7.76
C GLU A 29 -67.85 -20.43 8.07
N LYS A 30 -67.72 -21.68 8.52
CA LYS A 30 -66.40 -22.33 8.74
C LYS A 30 -65.56 -22.44 7.47
N MET A 31 -66.18 -22.70 6.32
CA MET A 31 -65.49 -22.72 5.02
C MET A 31 -64.95 -21.33 4.66
N ASN A 32 -65.76 -20.28 4.84
CA ASN A 32 -65.33 -18.92 4.55
C ASN A 32 -64.21 -18.46 5.50
N GLU A 33 -64.29 -18.83 6.77
CA GLU A 33 -63.25 -18.60 7.77
C GLU A 33 -61.95 -19.32 7.39
N MET A 34 -62.00 -20.61 7.07
CA MET A 34 -60.84 -21.37 6.61
C MET A 34 -60.22 -20.81 5.32
N ASN A 35 -61.05 -20.36 4.37
CA ASN A 35 -60.56 -19.70 3.15
C ASN A 35 -59.96 -18.32 3.41
N LYS A 36 -60.37 -17.63 4.46
CA LYS A 36 -59.79 -16.36 4.90
C LYS A 36 -58.42 -16.62 5.55
N GLU A 37 -58.36 -17.52 6.53
CA GLU A 37 -57.11 -17.93 7.20
C GLU A 37 -56.08 -18.46 6.18
N TRP A 38 -56.52 -19.26 5.21
CA TRP A 38 -55.65 -19.77 4.15
C TRP A 38 -55.06 -18.65 3.28
N ARG A 39 -55.86 -17.63 2.95
CA ARG A 39 -55.38 -16.47 2.18
C ARG A 39 -54.39 -15.66 2.98
N GLU A 40 -54.70 -15.37 4.24
CA GLU A 40 -53.79 -14.64 5.15
C GLU A 40 -52.46 -15.39 5.31
N LEU A 41 -52.50 -16.71 5.49
CA LEU A 41 -51.31 -17.55 5.56
C LEU A 41 -50.50 -17.50 4.25
N ASN A 42 -51.17 -17.57 3.10
CA ASN A 42 -50.50 -17.48 1.81
C ASN A 42 -49.83 -16.11 1.59
N GLU A 43 -50.50 -15.02 1.97
CA GLU A 43 -49.94 -13.66 1.93
C GLU A 43 -48.70 -13.53 2.83
N ILE A 44 -48.75 -14.08 4.06
CA ILE A 44 -47.59 -14.12 4.98
C ILE A 44 -46.45 -14.95 4.39
N LEU A 45 -46.73 -16.12 3.82
CA LEU A 45 -45.71 -16.97 3.22
C LEU A 45 -45.05 -16.33 2.00
N GLU A 46 -45.82 -15.64 1.16
CA GLU A 46 -45.30 -14.88 0.03
C GLU A 46 -44.40 -13.74 0.49
N ALA A 47 -44.84 -12.97 1.50
CA ALA A 47 -44.04 -11.90 2.09
C ALA A 47 -42.73 -12.43 2.71
N LEU A 48 -42.79 -13.54 3.45
CA LEU A 48 -41.62 -14.18 4.04
C LEU A 48 -40.66 -14.70 2.98
N THR A 49 -41.17 -15.32 1.91
CA THR A 49 -40.36 -15.82 0.80
C THR A 49 -39.61 -14.66 0.13
N LEU A 50 -40.29 -13.55 -0.14
CA LEU A 50 -39.67 -12.36 -0.72
C LEU A 50 -38.60 -11.76 0.20
N GLN A 51 -38.85 -11.72 1.52
CA GLN A 51 -37.85 -11.27 2.50
C GLN A 51 -36.62 -12.18 2.51
N MET A 52 -36.80 -13.50 2.48
CA MET A 52 -35.69 -14.46 2.44
C MET A 52 -34.87 -14.34 1.15
N GLU A 53 -35.51 -14.15 -0.01
CA GLU A 53 -34.83 -13.95 -1.29
C GLU A 53 -34.00 -12.66 -1.30
N ARG A 54 -34.53 -11.57 -0.74
CA ARG A 54 -33.79 -10.30 -0.59
C ARG A 54 -32.59 -10.47 0.34
N ALA A 55 -32.81 -11.03 1.53
CA ALA A 55 -31.73 -11.26 2.50
C ALA A 55 -30.62 -12.16 1.93
N LYS A 56 -30.98 -13.16 1.13
CA LYS A 56 -30.00 -14.01 0.43
C LYS A 56 -29.19 -13.20 -0.60
N ALA A 57 -29.86 -12.43 -1.44
CA ALA A 57 -29.18 -11.60 -2.46
C ALA A 57 -28.23 -10.58 -1.82
N ASP A 58 -28.65 -9.96 -0.71
CA ASP A 58 -27.83 -9.03 0.06
C ASP A 58 -26.62 -9.73 0.69
N ALA A 59 -26.81 -10.89 1.30
CA ALA A 59 -25.71 -11.68 1.88
C ALA A 59 -24.68 -12.12 0.81
N GLU A 60 -25.15 -12.56 -0.36
CA GLU A 60 -24.27 -12.90 -1.48
C GLU A 60 -23.51 -11.68 -2.02
N LYS A 61 -24.14 -10.50 -2.05
CA LYS A 61 -23.49 -9.26 -2.46
C LYS A 61 -22.36 -8.90 -1.49
N VAL A 62 -22.63 -8.86 -0.19
CA VAL A 62 -21.62 -8.52 0.81
C VAL A 62 -20.49 -9.56 0.85
N GLY A 63 -20.81 -10.84 0.65
CA GLY A 63 -19.81 -11.89 0.52
C GLY A 63 -18.80 -11.61 -0.60
N ARG A 64 -19.30 -11.27 -1.79
CA ARG A 64 -18.44 -10.93 -2.94
C ARG A 64 -17.60 -9.67 -2.71
N GLU A 65 -18.19 -8.62 -2.15
CA GLU A 65 -17.47 -7.38 -1.85
C GLU A 65 -16.38 -7.61 -0.79
N THR A 66 -16.67 -8.43 0.23
CA THR A 66 -15.69 -8.85 1.25
C THR A 66 -14.51 -9.56 0.61
N GLU A 67 -14.76 -10.56 -0.23
CA GLU A 67 -13.70 -11.33 -0.91
C GLU A 67 -12.85 -10.45 -1.83
N GLN A 68 -13.49 -9.54 -2.57
CA GLN A 68 -12.81 -8.57 -3.42
C GLN A 68 -11.86 -7.68 -2.61
N TRP A 69 -12.33 -7.10 -1.50
CA TRP A 69 -11.50 -6.24 -0.66
C TRP A 69 -10.37 -7.01 0.03
N MET A 70 -10.64 -8.22 0.49
CA MET A 70 -9.62 -9.08 1.10
C MET A 70 -8.51 -9.41 0.11
N GLY A 71 -8.85 -9.81 -1.12
CA GLY A 71 -7.87 -10.10 -2.17
C GLY A 71 -7.03 -8.88 -2.53
N TRP A 72 -7.68 -7.74 -2.77
CA TRP A 72 -6.96 -6.49 -3.09
C TRP A 72 -6.02 -6.05 -1.95
N LEU A 73 -6.48 -6.12 -0.70
CA LEU A 73 -5.65 -5.78 0.46
C LEU A 73 -4.46 -6.73 0.62
N GLU A 74 -4.63 -8.02 0.35
CA GLU A 74 -3.53 -9.00 0.39
C GLU A 74 -2.48 -8.72 -0.69
N ASP A 75 -2.91 -8.40 -1.90
CA ASP A 75 -2.01 -8.06 -3.00
C ASP A 75 -1.21 -6.78 -2.72
N VAL A 76 -1.89 -5.73 -2.27
CA VAL A 76 -1.24 -4.44 -1.91
C VAL A 76 -0.31 -4.61 -0.72
N GLU A 77 -0.74 -5.31 0.34
CA GLU A 77 0.07 -5.56 1.52
C GLU A 77 1.35 -6.33 1.15
N SER A 78 1.26 -7.33 0.27
CA SER A 78 2.40 -8.10 -0.23
C SER A 78 3.41 -7.23 -0.99
N GLN A 79 2.93 -6.32 -1.84
CA GLN A 79 3.78 -5.39 -2.57
C GLN A 79 4.48 -4.39 -1.63
N LEU A 80 3.76 -3.87 -0.62
CA LEU A 80 4.30 -2.91 0.35
C LEU A 80 5.27 -3.54 1.35
N ALA A 81 5.00 -4.78 1.79
CA ALA A 81 5.82 -5.51 2.76
C ALA A 81 7.14 -6.06 2.17
N THR A 82 7.52 -5.62 0.97
CA THR A 82 8.72 -6.12 0.30
C THR A 82 10.00 -5.84 1.09
N THR A 83 10.78 -6.89 1.32
CA THR A 83 12.11 -6.82 1.94
C THR A 83 13.23 -6.52 0.93
N LYS A 84 12.86 -6.20 -0.32
CA LYS A 84 13.82 -5.87 -1.37
C LYS A 84 14.69 -4.67 -0.95
N PRO A 85 16.02 -4.74 -1.18
CA PRO A 85 16.94 -3.61 -1.03
C PRO A 85 16.50 -2.40 -1.86
N THR A 86 16.91 -1.21 -1.45
CA THR A 86 16.64 0.02 -2.21
C THR A 86 17.68 0.23 -3.31
N GLY A 87 17.36 1.08 -4.29
CA GLY A 87 18.36 1.58 -5.24
C GLY A 87 19.49 2.30 -4.50
N GLY A 88 20.73 2.08 -4.95
CA GLY A 88 21.92 2.75 -4.42
C GLY A 88 22.48 3.83 -5.34
N LEU A 89 22.01 3.89 -6.58
CA LEU A 89 22.37 4.94 -7.54
C LEU A 89 21.15 5.85 -7.74
N PRO A 90 21.33 7.13 -8.12
CA PRO A 90 20.23 8.04 -8.37
C PRO A 90 19.18 7.43 -9.32
N GLU A 91 19.61 6.84 -10.43
CA GLU A 91 18.72 6.29 -11.45
C GLU A 91 17.95 5.06 -10.94
N THR A 92 18.59 4.21 -10.14
CA THR A 92 17.93 3.00 -9.61
C THR A 92 16.98 3.33 -8.46
N ALA A 93 17.32 4.31 -7.63
CA ALA A 93 16.46 4.79 -6.56
C ALA A 93 15.23 5.54 -7.12
N GLU A 94 15.41 6.33 -8.18
CA GLU A 94 14.33 7.05 -8.87
C GLU A 94 13.33 6.07 -9.51
N VAL A 95 13.81 5.08 -10.26
CA VAL A 95 12.94 4.04 -10.84
C VAL A 95 12.12 3.31 -9.77
N GLN A 96 12.75 2.95 -8.65
CA GLN A 96 12.02 2.29 -7.55
C GLN A 96 10.98 3.22 -6.90
N LEU A 97 11.24 4.53 -6.82
CA LEU A 97 10.28 5.49 -6.32
C LEU A 97 9.10 5.65 -7.29
N ASP A 98 9.36 5.76 -8.59
CA ASP A 98 8.33 5.85 -9.62
C ASP A 98 7.42 4.63 -9.65
N ASP A 99 7.99 3.42 -9.60
CA ASP A 99 7.21 2.17 -9.50
C ASP A 99 6.29 2.18 -8.28
N PHE A 100 6.79 2.68 -7.13
CA PHE A 100 5.98 2.81 -5.92
C PHE A 100 4.89 3.88 -6.05
N LEU A 101 5.15 5.00 -6.74
CA LEU A 101 4.16 6.05 -6.95
C LEU A 101 2.96 5.57 -7.78
N VAL A 102 3.17 4.62 -8.70
CA VAL A 102 2.08 3.94 -9.42
C VAL A 102 1.20 3.16 -8.45
N LEU A 103 1.80 2.33 -7.58
CA LEU A 103 1.05 1.59 -6.55
C LEU A 103 0.33 2.54 -5.58
N ARG A 104 0.98 3.63 -5.18
CA ARG A 104 0.38 4.64 -4.29
C ARG A 104 -0.83 5.31 -4.95
N ALA A 105 -0.78 5.59 -6.25
CA ALA A 105 -1.90 6.14 -6.99
C ALA A 105 -3.09 5.16 -7.02
N GLU A 106 -2.84 3.86 -7.21
CA GLU A 106 -3.87 2.82 -7.11
C GLU A 106 -4.51 2.77 -5.72
N ILE A 107 -3.69 2.78 -4.66
CA ILE A 107 -4.17 2.83 -3.27
C ILE A 107 -5.03 4.07 -3.03
N ALA A 108 -4.60 5.24 -3.53
CA ALA A 108 -5.33 6.49 -3.40
C ALA A 108 -6.69 6.46 -4.14
N GLN A 109 -6.75 5.80 -5.30
CA GLN A 109 -7.99 5.61 -6.05
C GLN A 109 -9.00 4.71 -5.31
N ASN A 110 -8.53 3.64 -4.67
CA ASN A 110 -9.38 2.68 -3.96
C ASN A 110 -9.73 3.10 -2.53
N LYS A 111 -8.95 4.00 -1.92
CA LYS A 111 -9.17 4.54 -0.57
C LYS A 111 -10.62 4.96 -0.27
N PRO A 112 -11.27 5.83 -1.06
CA PRO A 112 -12.65 6.25 -0.75
C PRO A 112 -13.63 5.08 -0.84
N LEU A 113 -13.40 4.11 -1.73
CA LEU A 113 -14.28 2.96 -1.91
C LEU A 113 -14.23 2.01 -0.71
N ILE A 114 -13.02 1.69 -0.23
CA ILE A 114 -12.86 0.83 0.95
C ILE A 114 -13.30 1.54 2.23
N GLU A 115 -13.09 2.85 2.36
CA GLU A 115 -13.54 3.62 3.52
C GLU A 115 -15.08 3.70 3.58
N ASN A 116 -15.74 3.88 2.43
CA ASN A 116 -17.20 3.79 2.35
C ASN A 116 -17.70 2.39 2.69
N TYR A 117 -17.10 1.33 2.13
CA TYR A 117 -17.44 -0.05 2.45
C TYR A 117 -17.32 -0.35 3.96
N ILE A 118 -16.24 0.13 4.58
CA ILE A 118 -16.02 -0.02 6.03
C ILE A 118 -17.11 0.71 6.82
N SER A 119 -17.43 1.94 6.43
CA SER A 119 -18.47 2.75 7.08
C SER A 119 -19.86 2.11 6.97
N ASP A 120 -20.23 1.65 5.77
CA ASP A 120 -21.52 1.00 5.53
C ASP A 120 -21.65 -0.31 6.32
N THR A 121 -20.56 -1.07 6.40
CA THR A 121 -20.52 -2.33 7.16
C THR A 121 -20.53 -2.09 8.67
N ASP A 122 -19.86 -1.05 9.17
CA ASP A 122 -19.94 -0.62 10.58
C ASP A 122 -21.40 -0.29 10.95
N ALA A 123 -22.09 0.53 10.13
CA ALA A 123 -23.50 0.86 10.36
C ALA A 123 -24.43 -0.36 10.29
N ALA A 124 -24.18 -1.30 9.38
CA ALA A 124 -24.95 -2.54 9.28
C ALA A 124 -24.78 -3.44 10.51
N LEU A 125 -23.56 -3.52 11.06
CA LEU A 125 -23.28 -4.32 12.26
C LEU A 125 -23.83 -3.68 13.54
N GLU A 126 -23.87 -2.34 13.63
CA GLU A 126 -24.48 -1.64 14.78
C GLU A 126 -26.00 -1.83 14.84
N ASN A 127 -26.67 -1.90 13.69
CA ASN A 127 -28.11 -2.13 13.61
C ASN A 127 -28.51 -3.60 13.76
N ALA A 128 -27.56 -4.53 13.73
CA ALA A 128 -27.82 -5.95 13.90
C ALA A 128 -27.84 -6.30 15.40
N ASP A 129 -28.98 -6.79 15.90
CA ASP A 129 -29.17 -7.33 17.27
C ASP A 129 -28.37 -8.63 17.55
N THR A 130 -27.33 -8.90 16.75
CA THR A 130 -26.63 -10.19 16.69
C THR A 130 -25.22 -10.08 17.26
N SER A 131 -24.81 -11.07 18.04
CA SER A 131 -23.52 -11.09 18.75
C SER A 131 -22.31 -10.92 17.82
N ALA A 132 -21.21 -10.39 18.37
CA ALA A 132 -19.93 -10.09 17.70
C ALA A 132 -19.19 -11.28 17.03
N GLN A 133 -19.81 -12.45 16.88
CA GLN A 133 -19.21 -13.66 16.31
C GLN A 133 -19.77 -14.08 14.95
N THR A 134 -20.45 -13.18 14.22
CA THR A 134 -20.87 -13.49 12.84
C THR A 134 -19.66 -13.53 11.89
N TRP A 135 -19.79 -14.30 10.80
CA TRP A 135 -18.78 -14.35 9.73
C TRP A 135 -18.49 -12.95 9.17
N MET A 136 -19.51 -12.10 9.04
CA MET A 136 -19.40 -10.73 8.55
C MET A 136 -18.59 -9.86 9.52
N ALA A 137 -18.90 -9.90 10.83
CA ALA A 137 -18.16 -9.13 11.84
C ALA A 137 -16.68 -9.50 11.89
N ARG A 138 -16.35 -10.79 11.77
CA ARG A 138 -14.96 -11.27 11.74
C ARG A 138 -14.20 -10.77 10.51
N ASN A 139 -14.77 -10.91 9.31
CA ASN A 139 -14.11 -10.46 8.08
C ASN A 139 -13.98 -8.94 8.02
N HIS A 140 -15.00 -8.22 8.51
CA HIS A 140 -14.95 -6.77 8.62
C HIS A 140 -13.80 -6.29 9.53
N ALA A 141 -13.63 -6.92 10.70
CA ALA A 141 -12.51 -6.64 11.58
C ALA A 141 -11.14 -6.91 10.91
N LEU A 142 -11.04 -7.99 10.13
CA LEU A 142 -9.84 -8.31 9.35
C LEU A 142 -9.55 -7.25 8.27
N ILE A 143 -10.55 -6.83 7.51
CA ILE A 143 -10.45 -5.76 6.50
C ILE A 143 -9.98 -4.46 7.16
N LYS A 144 -10.58 -4.05 8.28
CA LYS A 144 -10.16 -2.84 9.02
C LYS A 144 -8.69 -2.92 9.47
N ASN A 145 -8.27 -4.08 10.00
CA ASN A 145 -6.88 -4.29 10.42
C ASN A 145 -5.91 -4.19 9.23
N LYS A 146 -6.19 -4.94 8.15
CA LYS A 146 -5.39 -4.92 6.92
C LYS A 146 -5.33 -3.53 6.29
N TRP A 147 -6.44 -2.81 6.22
CA TRP A 147 -6.47 -1.44 5.71
C TRP A 147 -5.62 -0.48 6.55
N SER A 148 -5.66 -0.60 7.88
CA SER A 148 -4.77 0.17 8.75
C SER A 148 -3.30 -0.12 8.47
N LYS A 149 -2.96 -1.41 8.34
CA LYS A 149 -1.60 -1.86 8.04
C LYS A 149 -1.12 -1.38 6.66
N VAL A 150 -1.96 -1.44 5.64
CA VAL A 150 -1.65 -0.92 4.29
C VAL A 150 -1.32 0.56 4.34
N LYS A 151 -2.09 1.37 5.09
CA LYS A 151 -1.81 2.80 5.27
C LYS A 151 -0.45 3.05 5.92
N GLU A 152 -0.14 2.33 7.00
CA GLU A 152 1.16 2.42 7.69
C GLU A 152 2.32 2.02 6.78
N LEU A 153 2.22 0.84 6.14
CA LEU A 153 3.25 0.34 5.24
C LEU A 153 3.46 1.26 4.02
N CYS A 154 2.40 1.88 3.50
CA CYS A 154 2.50 2.82 2.39
C CYS A 154 3.33 4.06 2.79
N VAL A 155 3.08 4.64 3.96
CA VAL A 155 3.84 5.80 4.47
C VAL A 155 5.30 5.42 4.72
N ASP A 156 5.54 4.27 5.37
CA ASP A 156 6.90 3.80 5.66
C ASP A 156 7.69 3.50 4.39
N ARG A 157 7.04 2.88 3.40
CA ARG A 157 7.67 2.58 2.11
C ARG A 157 8.00 3.85 1.34
N GLU A 158 7.11 4.84 1.31
CA GLU A 158 7.35 6.14 0.69
C GLU A 158 8.57 6.84 1.30
N LYS A 159 8.57 6.95 2.64
CA LYS A 159 9.67 7.58 3.37
C LYS A 159 11.00 6.89 3.09
N LYS A 160 11.01 5.55 3.10
CA LYS A 160 12.22 4.76 2.84
C LYS A 160 12.78 5.00 1.44
N LEU A 161 11.91 5.06 0.42
CA LEU A 161 12.33 5.27 -0.97
C LEU A 161 12.81 6.71 -1.21
N GLN A 162 12.14 7.70 -0.62
CA GLN A 162 12.57 9.10 -0.70
C GLN A 162 13.94 9.32 -0.05
N LEU A 163 14.16 8.76 1.15
CA LEU A 163 15.45 8.83 1.83
C LEU A 163 16.55 8.14 1.01
N ALA A 164 16.26 6.97 0.42
CA ALA A 164 17.24 6.28 -0.42
C ALA A 164 17.64 7.11 -1.65
N LEU A 165 16.67 7.77 -2.30
CA LEU A 165 16.94 8.66 -3.43
C LEU A 165 17.77 9.89 -3.00
N GLU A 166 17.40 10.53 -1.89
CA GLU A 166 18.14 11.67 -1.34
C GLU A 166 19.60 11.30 -1.04
N GLU A 167 19.83 10.17 -0.36
CA GLU A 167 21.17 9.68 -0.03
C GLU A 167 21.99 9.32 -1.29
N ALA A 168 21.36 8.69 -2.29
CA ALA A 168 22.02 8.33 -3.54
C ALA A 168 22.44 9.58 -4.33
N VAL A 169 21.55 10.57 -4.45
CA VAL A 169 21.83 11.85 -5.13
C VAL A 169 22.91 12.64 -4.39
N ALA A 170 22.83 12.71 -3.06
CA ALA A 170 23.83 13.41 -2.26
C ALA A 170 25.22 12.78 -2.39
N LEU A 171 25.30 11.44 -2.38
CA LEU A 171 26.56 10.74 -2.56
C LEU A 171 27.12 10.96 -3.97
N ASP A 172 26.31 10.81 -5.02
CA ASP A 172 26.74 11.02 -6.40
C ASP A 172 27.25 12.44 -6.63
N SER A 173 26.49 13.45 -6.18
CA SER A 173 26.89 14.86 -6.26
C SER A 173 28.21 15.12 -5.53
N SER A 174 28.37 14.54 -4.34
CA SER A 174 29.61 14.65 -3.58
C SER A 174 30.79 13.99 -4.32
N MET A 175 30.58 12.80 -4.89
CA MET A 175 31.62 12.07 -5.63
C MET A 175 32.05 12.83 -6.89
N ARG A 176 31.10 13.48 -7.57
CA ARG A 176 31.38 14.34 -8.73
C ARG A 176 32.17 15.58 -8.35
N ASP A 177 31.80 16.28 -7.28
CA ASP A 177 32.54 17.44 -6.76
C ASP A 177 33.98 17.06 -6.38
N THR A 178 34.18 15.95 -5.67
CA THR A 178 35.53 15.44 -5.36
C THR A 178 36.31 15.11 -6.64
N ALA A 179 35.68 14.51 -7.64
CA ALA A 179 36.34 14.17 -8.90
C ALA A 179 36.80 15.40 -9.69
N GLU A 180 35.94 16.44 -9.74
CA GLU A 180 36.22 17.72 -10.38
C GLU A 180 37.37 18.46 -9.66
N TRP A 181 37.32 18.52 -8.32
CA TRP A 181 38.39 19.10 -7.53
C TRP A 181 39.72 18.37 -7.72
N LEU A 182 39.71 17.03 -7.70
CA LEU A 182 40.91 16.22 -7.94
C LEU A 182 41.51 16.48 -9.33
N ALA A 183 40.68 16.67 -10.36
CA ALA A 183 41.17 16.99 -11.70
C ALA A 183 41.88 18.36 -11.73
N ALA A 184 41.29 19.38 -11.09
CA ALA A 184 41.89 20.70 -10.97
C ALA A 184 43.19 20.67 -10.13
N ALA A 185 43.20 19.91 -9.05
CA ALA A 185 44.34 19.69 -8.19
C ALA A 185 45.51 19.02 -8.93
N GLU A 186 45.24 17.93 -9.64
CA GLU A 186 46.22 17.21 -10.47
C GLU A 186 46.82 18.15 -11.53
N GLN A 187 46.00 19.00 -12.16
CA GLN A 187 46.47 20.01 -13.12
C GLN A 187 47.33 21.09 -12.45
N ARG A 188 46.92 21.58 -11.27
CA ARG A 188 47.68 22.59 -10.49
C ARG A 188 49.06 22.05 -10.12
N LEU A 189 49.14 20.82 -9.62
CA LEU A 189 50.41 20.18 -9.26
C LEU A 189 51.29 19.94 -10.48
N ALA A 190 50.71 19.54 -11.62
CA ALA A 190 51.45 19.38 -12.87
C ALA A 190 52.01 20.71 -13.42
N ALA A 191 51.32 21.83 -13.16
CA ALA A 191 51.73 23.17 -13.58
C ALA A 191 52.63 23.89 -12.56
N ALA A 192 52.88 23.30 -11.39
CA ALA A 192 53.65 23.92 -10.32
C ALA A 192 55.10 24.19 -10.77
N ALA A 193 55.55 25.43 -10.61
CA ALA A 193 56.92 25.82 -10.93
C ALA A 193 57.90 25.22 -9.92
N ASN A 194 59.14 24.98 -10.37
CA ASN A 194 60.23 24.59 -9.48
C ASN A 194 60.42 25.61 -8.36
N VAL A 195 60.89 25.15 -7.19
CA VAL A 195 61.19 26.02 -6.05
C VAL A 195 62.20 27.10 -6.46
N SER A 196 61.83 28.36 -6.26
CA SER A 196 62.65 29.50 -6.61
C SER A 196 63.80 29.70 -5.62
N ARG A 197 64.91 30.26 -6.13
CA ARG A 197 66.04 30.72 -5.30
C ARG A 197 65.99 32.23 -5.02
N VAL A 198 64.98 32.91 -5.56
CA VAL A 198 64.73 34.34 -5.31
C VAL A 198 63.79 34.45 -4.13
N VAL A 199 64.21 35.17 -3.08
CA VAL A 199 63.51 35.26 -1.79
C VAL A 199 62.05 35.68 -1.96
N ASP A 200 61.77 36.79 -2.66
CA ASP A 200 60.40 37.30 -2.85
C ASP A 200 59.48 36.29 -3.56
N VAL A 201 60.02 35.47 -4.47
CA VAL A 201 59.26 34.43 -5.18
C VAL A 201 59.06 33.22 -4.29
N LEU A 202 60.07 32.86 -3.49
CA LEU A 202 60.00 31.78 -2.52
C LEU A 202 58.95 32.06 -1.44
N GLU A 203 58.88 33.29 -0.93
CA GLU A 203 57.85 33.72 0.03
C GLU A 203 56.44 33.55 -0.54
N LYS A 204 56.22 33.94 -1.80
CA LYS A 204 54.94 33.70 -2.50
C LYS A 204 54.62 32.23 -2.68
N GLN A 205 55.61 31.42 -3.10
CA GLN A 205 55.43 29.97 -3.23
C GLN A 205 55.08 29.32 -1.89
N LEU A 206 55.63 29.83 -0.78
CA LEU A 206 55.34 29.33 0.57
C LEU A 206 53.91 29.68 1.00
N GLU A 207 53.47 30.92 0.78
CA GLU A 207 52.09 31.35 1.06
C GLU A 207 51.06 30.56 0.21
N GLU A 208 51.36 30.32 -1.07
CA GLU A 208 50.51 29.50 -1.94
C GLU A 208 50.46 28.03 -1.48
N ASN A 209 51.58 27.50 -0.97
CA ASN A 209 51.65 26.14 -0.47
C ASN A 209 50.92 25.99 0.88
N GLU A 210 50.96 26.99 1.76
CA GLU A 210 50.17 27.00 3.00
C GLU A 210 48.67 26.95 2.68
N LYS A 211 48.20 27.81 1.77
CA LYS A 211 46.79 27.79 1.31
C LYS A 211 46.39 26.44 0.71
N TRP A 212 47.30 25.83 -0.06
CA TRP A 212 47.09 24.51 -0.64
C TRP A 212 46.94 23.42 0.44
N VAL A 213 47.82 23.42 1.45
CA VAL A 213 47.75 22.48 2.57
C VAL A 213 46.44 22.62 3.35
N ASP A 214 45.99 23.85 3.60
CA ASP A 214 44.71 24.11 4.26
C ASP A 214 43.52 23.58 3.44
N GLU A 215 43.53 23.82 2.12
CA GLU A 215 42.49 23.32 1.22
C GLU A 215 42.44 21.78 1.17
N VAL A 216 43.61 21.13 1.06
CA VAL A 216 43.73 19.66 1.09
C VAL A 216 43.23 19.11 2.42
N ALA A 217 43.49 19.78 3.54
CA ALA A 217 43.01 19.36 4.85
C ALA A 217 41.47 19.35 4.92
N VAL A 218 40.80 20.40 4.40
CA VAL A 218 39.33 20.46 4.32
C VAL A 218 38.79 19.35 3.42
N ARG A 219 39.41 19.15 2.24
CA ARG A 219 39.01 18.12 1.28
C ARG A 219 39.15 16.70 1.84
N LYS A 220 40.18 16.45 2.64
CA LYS A 220 40.35 15.17 3.36
C LYS A 220 39.19 14.87 4.29
N GLN A 221 38.67 15.88 5.00
CA GLN A 221 37.51 15.70 5.88
C GLN A 221 36.25 15.38 5.07
N LEU A 222 35.96 16.14 4.02
CA LEU A 222 34.81 15.91 3.13
C LEU A 222 34.85 14.51 2.51
N MET A 223 36.04 14.06 2.09
CA MET A 223 36.21 12.70 1.56
C MET A 223 35.98 11.62 2.62
N ALA A 224 36.34 11.84 3.89
CA ALA A 224 36.03 10.90 4.96
C ALA A 224 34.51 10.76 5.19
N GLU A 225 33.78 11.88 5.15
CA GLU A 225 32.32 11.91 5.24
C GLU A 225 31.66 11.20 4.04
N GLN A 226 32.15 11.48 2.84
CA GLN A 226 31.73 10.80 1.60
C GLN A 226 31.95 9.28 1.67
N GLN A 227 33.10 8.83 2.17
CA GLN A 227 33.39 7.40 2.35
C GLN A 227 32.45 6.74 3.37
N ALA A 228 32.13 7.44 4.46
CA ALA A 228 31.19 6.95 5.44
C ALA A 228 29.77 6.84 4.86
N ALA A 229 29.32 7.85 4.10
CA ALA A 229 28.03 7.82 3.40
C ALA A 229 27.96 6.68 2.39
N GLY A 230 28.98 6.52 1.56
CA GLY A 230 29.04 5.46 0.57
C GLY A 230 29.12 4.05 1.18
N THR A 231 29.77 3.89 2.34
CA THR A 231 29.81 2.61 3.07
C THR A 231 28.44 2.27 3.66
N ARG A 232 27.71 3.25 4.19
CA ARG A 232 26.34 3.05 4.65
C ARG A 232 25.45 2.60 3.48
N LEU A 233 25.48 3.35 2.36
CA LEU A 233 24.63 3.06 1.19
C LEU A 233 24.88 1.65 0.63
N GLN A 234 26.14 1.21 0.55
CA GLN A 234 26.52 -0.15 0.14
C GLN A 234 25.92 -1.28 1.00
N TYR A 235 25.55 -1.00 2.26
CA TYR A 235 25.03 -2.02 3.17
C TYR A 235 23.57 -2.40 2.87
N TYR A 236 22.75 -1.43 2.47
CA TYR A 236 21.30 -1.63 2.28
C TYR A 236 20.83 -1.49 0.83
N CYS A 237 21.70 -1.05 -0.09
CA CYS A 237 21.34 -0.96 -1.50
C CYS A 237 21.40 -2.32 -2.22
N GLU A 238 20.90 -2.36 -3.45
CA GLU A 238 21.05 -3.52 -4.32
C GLU A 238 22.52 -3.85 -4.61
N LYS A 239 22.87 -5.13 -4.68
CA LYS A 239 24.27 -5.59 -4.90
C LYS A 239 24.88 -5.06 -6.20
N LYS A 240 24.06 -4.87 -7.23
CA LYS A 240 24.48 -4.34 -8.53
C LYS A 240 24.93 -2.88 -8.44
N ASP A 241 24.38 -2.12 -7.49
CA ASP A 241 24.71 -0.71 -7.24
C ASP A 241 25.88 -0.56 -6.27
N ALA A 242 26.04 -1.49 -5.33
CA ALA A 242 27.13 -1.45 -4.35
C ALA A 242 28.52 -1.50 -5.01
N ILE A 243 28.67 -2.22 -6.12
CA ILE A 243 29.95 -2.39 -6.84
C ILE A 243 30.45 -1.07 -7.45
N PRO A 244 29.68 -0.35 -8.29
CA PRO A 244 30.13 0.93 -8.84
C PRO A 244 30.40 1.98 -7.76
N ILE A 245 29.58 2.05 -6.71
CA ILE A 245 29.81 2.94 -5.56
C ILE A 245 31.18 2.64 -4.93
N LYS A 246 31.45 1.38 -4.60
CA LYS A 246 32.73 0.96 -4.04
C LYS A 246 33.91 1.32 -4.94
N ASN A 247 33.80 1.03 -6.23
CA ASN A 247 34.87 1.29 -7.19
C ASN A 247 35.17 2.79 -7.33
N GLY A 248 34.13 3.63 -7.42
CA GLY A 248 34.28 5.08 -7.47
C GLY A 248 34.95 5.63 -6.20
N LEU A 249 34.50 5.20 -5.02
CA LEU A 249 35.10 5.61 -3.75
C LEU A 249 36.56 5.21 -3.62
N VAL A 250 36.93 3.99 -4.02
CA VAL A 250 38.32 3.52 -4.00
C VAL A 250 39.18 4.33 -4.98
N SER A 251 38.64 4.61 -6.18
CA SER A 251 39.33 5.41 -7.20
C SER A 251 39.61 6.84 -6.71
N LEU A 252 38.60 7.52 -6.17
CA LEU A 252 38.73 8.88 -5.64
C LEU A 252 39.74 8.92 -4.50
N LYS A 253 39.69 7.95 -3.57
CA LYS A 253 40.65 7.83 -2.48
C LYS A 253 42.09 7.70 -3.00
N HIS A 254 42.31 6.82 -3.96
CA HIS A 254 43.66 6.61 -4.51
C HIS A 254 44.19 7.84 -5.26
N ARG A 255 43.33 8.57 -5.97
CA ARG A 255 43.70 9.85 -6.61
C ARG A 255 44.06 10.91 -5.57
N PHE A 256 43.28 11.02 -4.50
CA PHE A 256 43.54 11.96 -3.41
C PHE A 256 44.89 11.70 -2.73
N GLU A 257 45.25 10.44 -2.50
CA GLU A 257 46.57 10.06 -1.94
C GLU A 257 47.77 10.49 -2.80
N LYS A 258 47.57 10.85 -4.08
CA LYS A 258 48.64 11.37 -4.96
C LYS A 258 48.73 12.90 -4.93
N VAL A 259 47.68 13.56 -4.45
CA VAL A 259 47.52 15.01 -4.45
C VAL A 259 47.83 15.60 -3.07
N ALA A 260 47.53 14.85 -2.01
CA ALA A 260 47.85 15.16 -0.62
C ALA A 260 49.31 14.84 -0.27
#